data_AF-A0AAE9MT34-F1
#
_entry.id   AF-A0AAE9MT34-F1
#
_cell.length_a   1.000
_cell.length_b   1.000
_cell.length_c   1.000
_cell.angle_alpha   90.00
_cell.angle_beta   90.00
_cell.angle_gamma   90.00
#
_symmetry.space_group_name_H-M   'P 1'
#
loop_
_entity.id
_entity.type
_entity.pdbx_description
1 polymer ?
#
loop_
_entity_poly.entity_id
_entity_poly.type
_entity_poly.pdbx_seq_one_letter_code
_entity_poly.pdbx_strand_id
1 'polypeptide(L)'
;MADKKESFFQKIIGLFISSESPEALKRRKLKDIAKQIGKTRYSKWYKSGSQEVLPQAAQFFYNIYKVVGPARPLLAGAASSKVLKNVTVENSLSDKQKKLLEHLSEESIIEQSKSSNADALAEKVKNELKTFIGEFDSNQTQKIDLIYQHLDAFIHFVLFDYYFLLRKFDSNFIENNFNYTPNFQAIRGEYIAEDLKDFASVFYQLSIDTDWNIIFEIIKTYKNIQPVHPGQWKKLLGVLGDLRRSKALEYIIQHITEDIIYTVETTPFTEKVTDTYVSQIKANTQNVIKKLIEEQRSSKVAVLIAKIFGEQVISGMKNYTIDANTAFLKRGLSGYIYAEEMSYLKSFLIEYVKTDIRALCDLFLVRGNWGGFAGTTADFSNSFHAIIQVASKTVEFDDKLSEVSDIGVKFRTLLSRMEREKEAGRQAAKLLNDVNETALKLINISLKHIIVIGNNFKTIIADYDKPRRELIQNWKEIEQHSERPIREWLVEAYKKIYDFIMLMQLFIKKE
;
A
#
# COMPACT_ATOMS: atom_id res chain seq x y z
N MET A 1 -18.87 -64.77 48.54
CA MET A 1 -19.84 -63.85 47.89
C MET A 1 -19.21 -62.48 47.80
N ALA A 2 -18.82 -62.05 46.60
CA ALA A 2 -18.66 -60.66 46.17
C ALA A 2 -18.34 -60.71 44.66
N ASP A 3 -19.31 -60.30 43.85
CA ASP A 3 -19.19 -60.12 42.40
C ASP A 3 -18.01 -59.21 42.05
N LYS A 4 -17.07 -59.70 41.23
CA LYS A 4 -16.19 -58.83 40.44
C LYS A 4 -16.79 -58.69 39.05
N LYS A 5 -17.50 -57.57 38.84
CA LYS A 5 -17.90 -57.09 37.51
C LYS A 5 -16.68 -57.03 36.59
N GLU A 6 -16.69 -57.84 35.55
CA GLU A 6 -15.78 -57.73 34.40
C GLU A 6 -15.85 -56.32 33.81
N SER A 7 -14.68 -55.73 33.55
CA SER A 7 -14.55 -54.39 32.98
C SER A 7 -15.02 -54.37 31.53
N PHE A 8 -15.70 -53.29 31.12
CA PHE A 8 -16.13 -53.00 29.75
C PHE A 8 -15.01 -53.16 28.72
N PHE A 9 -13.75 -52.90 29.10
CA PHE A 9 -12.57 -53.12 28.28
C PHE A 9 -12.24 -54.60 28.06
N GLN A 10 -12.49 -55.50 29.02
CA GLN A 10 -12.32 -56.94 28.83
C GLN A 10 -13.40 -57.53 27.91
N LYS A 11 -14.62 -56.96 27.90
CA LYS A 11 -15.65 -57.29 26.90
C LYS A 11 -15.30 -56.78 25.50
N ILE A 12 -14.64 -55.63 25.39
CA ILE A 12 -14.15 -55.09 24.11
C ILE A 12 -12.95 -55.90 23.59
N ILE A 13 -11.99 -56.26 24.44
CA ILE A 13 -10.84 -57.09 24.04
C ILE A 13 -11.28 -58.51 23.71
N GLY A 14 -12.28 -59.07 24.42
CA GLY A 14 -12.93 -60.33 24.05
C GLY A 14 -13.69 -60.30 22.72
N LEU A 15 -14.09 -59.12 22.23
CA LEU A 15 -14.70 -58.93 20.90
C LEU A 15 -13.65 -58.86 19.78
N PHE A 16 -12.41 -58.46 20.07
CA PHE A 16 -11.29 -58.41 19.11
C PHE A 16 -10.57 -59.76 18.93
N ILE A 17 -10.91 -60.78 19.73
CA ILE A 17 -10.47 -62.18 19.55
C ILE A 17 -11.60 -62.98 18.84
N SER A 18 -12.28 -62.34 17.89
CA SER A 18 -13.10 -63.03 16.90
C SER A 18 -12.51 -62.77 15.52
N SER A 19 -12.29 -63.87 14.80
CA SER A 19 -11.57 -63.99 13.54
C SER A 19 -12.31 -63.37 12.34
N GLU A 20 -12.69 -62.09 12.40
CA GLU A 20 -13.20 -61.37 11.23
C GLU A 20 -12.05 -60.70 10.47
N SER A 21 -11.89 -61.04 9.19
CA SER A 21 -10.91 -60.38 8.32
C SER A 21 -11.29 -58.90 8.10
N PRO A 22 -10.33 -58.00 7.82
CA PRO A 22 -10.60 -56.61 7.49
C PRO A 22 -11.65 -56.44 6.37
N GLU A 23 -11.67 -57.36 5.40
CA GLU A 23 -12.67 -57.39 4.33
C GLU A 23 -14.09 -57.73 4.83
N ALA A 24 -14.22 -58.66 5.78
CA ALA A 24 -15.51 -59.00 6.38
C ALA A 24 -16.08 -57.79 7.16
N LEU A 25 -15.23 -57.08 7.89
CA LEU A 25 -15.59 -55.83 8.58
C LEU A 25 -16.01 -54.74 7.59
N LYS A 26 -15.25 -54.51 6.51
CA LYS A 26 -15.60 -53.56 5.44
C LYS A 26 -16.98 -53.89 4.84
N ARG A 27 -17.21 -55.15 4.46
CA ARG A 27 -18.50 -55.61 3.88
C ARG A 27 -19.66 -55.41 4.85
N ARG A 28 -19.47 -55.69 6.14
CA ARG A 28 -20.48 -55.47 7.17
C ARG A 28 -20.80 -53.98 7.31
N LYS A 29 -19.79 -53.12 7.36
CA LYS A 29 -19.96 -51.66 7.43
C LYS A 29 -20.68 -51.11 6.19
N LEU A 30 -20.35 -51.57 4.99
CA LEU A 30 -21.05 -51.18 3.77
C LEU A 30 -22.53 -51.59 3.80
N LYS A 31 -22.85 -52.79 4.30
CA LYS A 31 -24.26 -53.21 4.51
C LYS A 31 -24.98 -52.30 5.52
N ASP A 32 -24.30 -51.88 6.58
CA ASP A 32 -24.88 -50.95 7.56
C ASP A 32 -25.10 -49.56 6.97
N ILE A 33 -24.14 -49.04 6.18
CA ILE A 33 -24.29 -47.79 5.43
C ILE A 33 -25.49 -47.87 4.48
N ALA A 34 -25.64 -48.97 3.72
CA ALA A 34 -26.81 -49.19 2.86
C ALA A 34 -28.14 -49.14 3.62
N LYS A 35 -28.19 -49.74 4.83
CA LYS A 35 -29.36 -49.65 5.71
C LYS A 35 -29.60 -48.22 6.20
N GLN A 36 -28.55 -47.45 6.51
CA GLN A 36 -28.71 -46.06 6.90
C GLN A 36 -29.28 -45.21 5.77
N ILE A 37 -28.79 -45.37 4.53
CA ILE A 37 -29.37 -44.70 3.34
C ILE A 37 -30.87 -45.01 3.24
N GLY A 38 -31.25 -46.29 3.39
CA GLY A 38 -32.64 -46.75 3.33
C GLY A 38 -33.56 -46.14 4.40
N LYS A 39 -33.03 -45.71 5.54
CA LYS A 39 -33.78 -45.05 6.62
C LYS A 39 -33.98 -43.55 6.40
N THR A 40 -33.23 -42.95 5.49
CA THR A 40 -33.39 -41.53 5.14
C THR A 40 -34.54 -41.34 4.16
N ARG A 41 -35.08 -40.12 4.09
CA ARG A 41 -36.03 -39.74 3.03
C ARG A 41 -35.45 -39.81 1.61
N TYR A 42 -34.13 -39.98 1.52
CA TYR A 42 -33.35 -40.05 0.29
C TYR A 42 -33.09 -41.50 -0.15
N SER A 43 -33.77 -42.49 0.43
CA SER A 43 -33.67 -43.91 0.03
C SER A 43 -33.98 -44.16 -1.45
N LYS A 44 -34.81 -43.30 -2.06
CA LYS A 44 -35.12 -43.34 -3.50
C LYS A 44 -34.04 -42.75 -4.41
N TRP A 45 -32.94 -42.25 -3.86
CA TRP A 45 -31.82 -41.68 -4.64
C TRP A 45 -30.80 -42.73 -5.04
N TYR A 46 -30.75 -43.87 -4.34
CA TYR A 46 -29.64 -44.81 -4.49
C TYR A 46 -30.10 -46.25 -4.29
N LYS A 47 -29.71 -47.11 -5.23
CA LYS A 47 -29.96 -48.55 -5.16
C LYS A 47 -28.64 -49.26 -4.81
N SER A 48 -28.47 -49.57 -3.53
CA SER A 48 -27.23 -50.14 -2.98
C SER A 48 -26.81 -51.47 -3.60
N GLY A 49 -27.77 -52.33 -3.98
CA GLY A 49 -27.48 -53.64 -4.58
C GLY A 49 -26.80 -53.58 -5.95
N SER A 50 -27.12 -52.57 -6.77
CA SER A 50 -26.50 -52.34 -8.09
C SER A 50 -25.58 -51.12 -8.11
N GLN A 51 -25.41 -50.45 -6.96
CA GLN A 51 -24.69 -49.18 -6.81
C GLN A 51 -25.12 -48.11 -7.83
N GLU A 52 -26.41 -48.06 -8.15
CA GLU A 52 -26.97 -47.09 -9.10
C GLU A 52 -27.52 -45.86 -8.37
N VAL A 53 -27.18 -44.68 -8.87
CA VAL A 53 -27.83 -43.42 -8.48
C VAL A 53 -29.04 -43.22 -9.38
N LEU A 54 -30.19 -42.95 -8.77
CA LEU A 54 -31.50 -43.00 -9.39
C LEU A 54 -31.97 -41.60 -9.87
N PRO A 55 -32.93 -41.52 -10.81
CA PRO A 55 -33.43 -40.27 -11.37
C PRO A 55 -33.89 -39.22 -10.35
N GLN A 56 -34.39 -39.65 -9.19
CA GLN A 56 -34.83 -38.76 -8.12
C GLN A 56 -33.68 -37.94 -7.51
N ALA A 57 -32.45 -38.46 -7.55
CA ALA A 57 -31.26 -37.71 -7.14
C ALA A 57 -30.94 -36.61 -8.16
N ALA A 58 -30.95 -36.94 -9.46
CA ALA A 58 -30.77 -35.96 -10.54
C ALA A 58 -31.84 -34.87 -10.50
N GLN A 59 -33.10 -35.24 -10.23
CA GLN A 59 -34.19 -34.28 -10.06
C GLN A 59 -33.94 -33.30 -8.91
N PHE A 60 -33.30 -33.74 -7.83
CA PHE A 60 -32.90 -32.87 -6.74
C PHE A 60 -31.83 -31.87 -7.18
N PHE A 61 -30.75 -32.33 -7.82
CA PHE A 61 -29.71 -31.44 -8.36
C PHE A 61 -30.26 -30.46 -9.41
N TYR A 62 -31.19 -30.88 -10.25
CA TYR A 62 -31.86 -30.00 -11.21
C TYR A 62 -32.73 -28.95 -10.53
N ASN A 63 -33.37 -29.28 -9.41
CA ASN A 63 -34.11 -28.30 -8.62
C ASN A 63 -33.19 -27.26 -7.98
N ILE A 64 -31.97 -27.64 -7.56
CA ILE A 64 -30.94 -26.68 -7.14
C ILE A 64 -30.56 -25.79 -8.33
N TYR A 65 -30.21 -26.40 -9.46
CA TYR A 65 -29.76 -25.71 -10.66
C TYR A 65 -30.78 -24.69 -11.20
N LYS A 66 -32.09 -24.98 -11.12
CA LYS A 66 -33.14 -23.99 -11.47
C LYS A 66 -33.11 -22.73 -10.61
N VAL A 67 -32.70 -22.84 -9.34
CA VAL A 67 -32.66 -21.71 -8.40
C VAL A 67 -31.37 -20.91 -8.59
N VAL A 68 -30.22 -21.58 -8.68
CA VAL A 68 -28.90 -20.90 -8.67
C VAL A 68 -28.25 -20.77 -10.04
N GLY A 69 -28.61 -21.64 -11.00
CA GLY A 69 -28.05 -21.69 -12.35
C GLY A 69 -28.08 -20.35 -13.10
N PRO A 70 -29.20 -19.59 -13.07
CA PRO A 70 -29.24 -18.26 -13.70
C PRO A 70 -28.19 -17.26 -13.18
N ALA A 71 -27.72 -17.41 -11.95
CA ALA A 71 -26.69 -16.54 -11.36
C ALA A 71 -25.25 -16.94 -11.72
N ARG A 72 -25.02 -18.17 -12.18
CA ARG A 72 -23.68 -18.69 -12.50
C ARG A 72 -22.89 -17.78 -13.45
N PRO A 73 -23.38 -17.40 -14.65
CA PRO A 73 -22.63 -16.51 -15.54
C PRO A 73 -22.45 -15.11 -14.94
N LEU A 74 -23.39 -14.66 -14.10
CA LEU A 74 -23.35 -13.33 -13.48
C LEU A 74 -22.33 -13.25 -12.34
N LEU A 75 -22.07 -14.36 -11.66
CA LEU A 75 -21.12 -14.45 -10.55
C LEU A 75 -19.76 -15.06 -10.94
N ALA A 76 -19.55 -15.36 -12.23
CA ALA A 76 -18.25 -15.74 -12.75
C ALA A 76 -17.19 -14.68 -12.40
N GLY A 77 -16.06 -15.13 -11.83
CA GLY A 77 -14.96 -14.26 -11.38
C GLY A 77 -15.24 -13.44 -10.11
N ALA A 78 -16.42 -13.56 -9.50
CA ALA A 78 -16.78 -12.79 -8.30
C ALA A 78 -15.92 -13.19 -7.07
N ALA A 79 -15.62 -14.48 -6.89
CA ALA A 79 -14.82 -14.98 -5.76
C ALA A 79 -13.42 -14.35 -5.68
N SER A 80 -12.80 -14.03 -6.82
CA SER A 80 -11.48 -13.39 -6.90
C SER A 80 -11.53 -11.86 -6.91
N SER A 81 -12.71 -11.25 -6.83
CA SER A 81 -12.88 -9.81 -7.02
C SER A 81 -12.49 -9.01 -5.78
N LYS A 82 -11.44 -8.18 -5.91
CA LYS A 82 -11.08 -7.19 -4.87
C LYS A 82 -12.21 -6.20 -4.61
N VAL A 83 -12.96 -5.84 -5.65
CA VAL A 83 -14.09 -4.91 -5.53
C VAL A 83 -15.18 -5.53 -4.66
N LEU A 84 -15.50 -6.81 -4.83
CA LEU A 84 -16.50 -7.48 -4.00
C LEU A 84 -16.08 -7.53 -2.52
N LYS A 85 -14.79 -7.79 -2.25
CA LYS A 85 -14.22 -7.74 -0.89
C LYS A 85 -14.42 -6.36 -0.26
N ASN A 86 -14.07 -5.30 -0.98
CA ASN A 86 -14.25 -3.92 -0.52
C ASN A 86 -15.72 -3.58 -0.27
N VAL A 87 -16.60 -3.90 -1.23
CA VAL A 87 -18.05 -3.68 -1.12
C VAL A 87 -18.63 -4.40 0.10
N THR A 88 -18.14 -5.60 0.43
CA THR A 88 -18.56 -6.34 1.63
C THR A 88 -18.23 -5.60 2.92
N VAL A 89 -17.02 -5.05 3.01
CA VAL A 89 -16.59 -4.23 4.15
C VAL A 89 -17.41 -2.94 4.21
N GLU A 90 -17.53 -2.23 3.09
CA GLU A 90 -18.22 -0.93 2.98
C GLU A 90 -19.72 -0.97 3.31
N ASN A 91 -20.41 -2.04 2.90
CA ASN A 91 -21.82 -2.26 3.27
C ASN A 91 -22.00 -2.46 4.78
N SER A 92 -20.94 -2.86 5.49
CA SER A 92 -20.95 -3.15 6.92
C SER A 92 -20.44 -1.98 7.78
N LEU A 93 -20.03 -0.87 7.16
CA LEU A 93 -19.56 0.33 7.87
C LEU A 93 -20.72 1.12 8.46
N SER A 94 -20.49 1.67 9.65
CA SER A 94 -21.37 2.67 10.26
C SER A 94 -21.34 4.00 9.49
N ASP A 95 -22.36 4.83 9.68
CA ASP A 95 -22.41 6.18 9.07
C ASP A 95 -21.21 7.04 9.48
N LYS A 96 -20.70 6.87 10.71
CA LYS A 96 -19.50 7.56 11.18
C LYS A 96 -18.26 7.08 10.43
N GLN A 97 -18.08 5.77 10.25
CA GLN A 97 -16.98 5.19 9.48
C GLN A 97 -17.05 5.62 8.01
N LYS A 98 -18.23 5.67 7.40
CA LYS A 98 -18.42 6.13 6.02
C LYS A 98 -18.04 7.59 5.84
N LYS A 99 -18.46 8.48 6.75
CA LYS A 99 -18.05 9.90 6.73
C LYS A 99 -16.54 10.09 6.87
N LEU A 100 -15.90 9.32 7.75
CA LEU A 100 -14.44 9.33 7.88
C LEU A 100 -13.78 8.86 6.58
N LEU A 101 -14.29 7.80 5.96
CA LEU A 101 -13.77 7.26 4.70
C LEU A 101 -13.85 8.28 3.55
N GLU A 102 -14.95 9.03 3.45
CA GLU A 102 -15.09 10.11 2.45
C GLU A 102 -13.97 11.16 2.59
N HIS A 103 -13.64 11.55 3.82
CA HIS A 103 -12.57 12.51 4.08
C HIS A 103 -11.18 11.97 3.71
N LEU A 104 -10.97 10.66 3.84
CA LEU A 104 -9.73 9.94 3.55
C LEU A 104 -9.54 9.62 2.05
N SER A 105 -10.53 9.92 1.21
CA SER A 105 -10.41 9.75 -0.25
C SER A 105 -9.35 10.67 -0.85
N GLU A 106 -8.70 10.23 -1.92
CA GLU A 106 -7.70 11.03 -2.63
C GLU A 106 -8.33 12.34 -3.13
N GLU A 107 -9.55 12.26 -3.67
CA GLU A 107 -10.30 13.42 -4.17
C GLU A 107 -10.55 14.45 -3.06
N SER A 108 -10.96 14.02 -1.88
CA SER A 108 -11.22 14.90 -0.73
C SER A 108 -9.95 15.61 -0.26
N ILE A 109 -8.83 14.89 -0.11
CA ILE A 109 -7.62 15.54 0.43
C ILE A 109 -7.02 16.48 -0.62
N ILE A 110 -7.08 16.14 -1.91
CA ILE A 110 -6.64 17.03 -2.99
C ILE A 110 -7.48 18.31 -3.00
N GLU A 111 -8.80 18.23 -2.86
CA GLU A 111 -9.64 19.43 -2.82
C GLU A 111 -9.32 20.31 -1.61
N GLN A 112 -9.19 19.72 -0.41
CA GLN A 112 -8.82 20.45 0.81
C GLN A 112 -7.43 21.10 0.75
N SER A 113 -6.52 20.53 -0.05
CA SER A 113 -5.16 21.04 -0.20
C SER A 113 -5.08 22.38 -0.95
N LYS A 114 -6.07 22.69 -1.78
CA LYS A 114 -6.12 23.95 -2.55
C LYS A 114 -6.22 25.18 -1.65
N SER A 115 -6.82 25.03 -0.48
CA SER A 115 -7.10 26.13 0.46
C SER A 115 -6.35 26.01 1.79
N SER A 116 -5.51 24.98 1.97
CA SER A 116 -4.89 24.65 3.26
C SER A 116 -3.39 24.48 3.16
N ASN A 117 -2.68 24.71 4.27
CA ASN A 117 -1.27 24.35 4.38
C ASN A 117 -1.13 22.81 4.37
N ALA A 118 -0.27 22.27 3.50
CA ALA A 118 -0.11 20.82 3.32
C ALA A 118 0.32 20.08 4.61
N ASP A 119 1.19 20.67 5.44
CA ASP A 119 1.63 20.04 6.69
C ASP A 119 0.47 19.94 7.69
N ALA A 120 -0.31 21.02 7.83
CA ALA A 120 -1.49 21.03 8.70
C ALA A 120 -2.58 20.06 8.21
N LEU A 121 -2.80 20.01 6.88
CA LEU A 121 -3.73 19.07 6.27
C LEU A 121 -3.26 17.62 6.46
N ALA A 122 -1.97 17.34 6.28
CA ALA A 122 -1.39 16.02 6.51
C ALA A 122 -1.63 15.54 7.94
N GLU A 123 -1.42 16.40 8.95
CA GLU A 123 -1.70 16.04 10.35
C GLU A 123 -3.19 15.81 10.61
N LYS A 124 -4.07 16.63 10.02
CA LYS A 124 -5.52 16.42 10.09
C LYS A 124 -5.91 15.04 9.52
N VAL A 125 -5.47 14.72 8.31
CA VAL A 125 -5.78 13.45 7.63
C VAL A 125 -5.19 12.26 8.39
N LYS A 126 -3.97 12.37 8.95
CA LYS A 126 -3.39 11.31 9.80
C LYS A 126 -4.24 11.05 11.05
N ASN A 127 -4.78 12.10 11.67
CA ASN A 127 -5.65 11.95 12.83
C ASN A 127 -6.98 11.30 12.44
N GLU A 128 -7.61 11.73 11.34
CA GLU A 128 -8.83 11.11 10.81
C GLU A 128 -8.61 9.64 10.46
N LEU A 129 -7.46 9.29 9.86
CA LEU A 129 -7.10 7.90 9.55
C LEU A 129 -6.92 7.08 10.82
N LYS A 130 -6.26 7.63 11.85
CA LYS A 130 -6.10 6.97 13.15
C LYS A 130 -7.46 6.72 13.80
N THR A 131 -8.37 7.70 13.74
CA THR A 131 -9.74 7.54 14.22
C THR A 131 -10.46 6.46 13.43
N PHE A 132 -10.45 6.50 12.10
CA PHE A 132 -11.08 5.48 11.25
C PHE A 132 -10.63 4.06 11.60
N ILE A 133 -9.31 3.83 11.70
CA ILE A 133 -8.75 2.53 12.09
C ILE A 133 -9.18 2.13 13.50
N GLY A 134 -9.19 3.09 14.44
CA GLY A 134 -9.54 2.86 15.84
C GLY A 134 -11.03 2.56 16.09
N GLU A 135 -11.92 2.84 15.13
CA GLU A 135 -13.35 2.54 15.24
C GLU A 135 -13.69 1.07 14.92
N PHE A 136 -12.76 0.30 14.36
CA PHE A 136 -12.96 -1.13 14.12
C PHE A 136 -12.64 -1.92 15.40
N ASP A 137 -13.66 -2.56 15.97
CA ASP A 137 -13.48 -3.53 17.06
C ASP A 137 -13.40 -4.97 16.55
N SER A 138 -12.94 -5.89 17.40
CA SER A 138 -12.78 -7.30 17.04
C SER A 138 -14.09 -7.98 16.64
N ASN A 139 -15.22 -7.57 17.22
CA ASN A 139 -16.52 -8.18 16.94
C ASN A 139 -17.04 -7.75 15.57
N GLN A 140 -16.91 -6.46 15.23
CA GLN A 140 -17.24 -5.93 13.91
C GLN A 140 -16.38 -6.60 12.85
N THR A 141 -15.05 -6.68 13.04
CA THR A 141 -14.13 -7.33 12.09
C THR A 141 -14.50 -8.79 11.87
N GLN A 142 -14.71 -9.57 12.93
CA GLN A 142 -15.11 -10.98 12.80
C GLN A 142 -16.45 -11.14 12.09
N LYS A 143 -17.41 -10.24 12.35
CA LYS A 143 -18.71 -10.28 11.69
C LYS A 143 -18.59 -10.01 10.19
N ILE A 144 -17.78 -9.03 9.79
CA ILE A 144 -17.56 -8.69 8.38
C ILE A 144 -16.86 -9.85 7.65
N ASP A 145 -15.81 -10.41 8.25
CA ASP A 145 -15.08 -11.53 7.66
C ASP A 145 -15.99 -12.77 7.53
N LEU A 146 -16.87 -13.03 8.51
CA LEU A 146 -17.87 -14.10 8.45
C LEU A 146 -18.92 -13.87 7.35
N ILE A 147 -19.39 -12.63 7.18
CA ILE A 147 -20.29 -12.26 6.08
C ILE A 147 -19.63 -12.57 4.73
N TYR A 148 -18.36 -12.20 4.58
CA TYR A 148 -17.62 -12.48 3.35
C TYR A 148 -17.40 -13.98 3.14
N GLN A 149 -17.10 -14.75 4.19
CA GLN A 149 -17.04 -16.22 4.12
C GLN A 149 -18.33 -16.83 3.58
N HIS A 150 -19.49 -16.36 4.07
CA HIS A 150 -20.79 -16.87 3.60
C HIS A 150 -21.09 -16.48 2.16
N LEU A 151 -20.72 -15.27 1.76
CA LEU A 151 -20.80 -14.79 0.38
C LEU A 151 -19.92 -15.65 -0.55
N ASP A 152 -18.69 -15.93 -0.15
CA ASP A 152 -17.75 -16.76 -0.90
C ASP A 152 -18.25 -18.19 -1.06
N ALA A 153 -18.72 -18.81 0.03
CA ALA A 153 -19.33 -20.14 0.00
C ALA A 153 -20.56 -20.19 -0.92
N PHE A 154 -21.38 -19.14 -0.93
CA PHE A 154 -22.51 -19.01 -1.85
C PHE A 154 -22.07 -18.93 -3.31
N ILE A 155 -21.05 -18.13 -3.62
CA ILE A 155 -20.52 -18.03 -4.98
C ILE A 155 -20.00 -19.39 -5.44
N HIS A 156 -19.21 -20.09 -4.63
CA HIS A 156 -18.73 -21.44 -4.96
C HIS A 156 -19.86 -22.45 -5.16
N PHE A 157 -20.91 -22.37 -4.34
CA PHE A 157 -22.11 -23.22 -4.51
C PHE A 157 -22.88 -22.93 -5.81
N VAL A 158 -22.97 -21.67 -6.22
CA VAL A 158 -23.57 -21.26 -7.51
C VAL A 158 -22.70 -21.72 -8.68
N LEU A 159 -21.37 -21.67 -8.54
CA LEU A 159 -20.40 -22.01 -9.57
C LEU A 159 -20.13 -23.53 -9.71
N PHE A 160 -20.68 -24.37 -8.83
CA PHE A 160 -20.64 -25.82 -9.02
C PHE A 160 -21.20 -26.24 -10.39
N ASP A 161 -20.55 -27.17 -11.08
CA ASP A 161 -20.93 -27.60 -12.43
C ASP A 161 -22.14 -28.56 -12.44
N TYR A 162 -23.31 -28.00 -12.13
CA TYR A 162 -24.58 -28.71 -12.19
C TYR A 162 -24.86 -29.27 -13.58
N TYR A 163 -24.46 -28.56 -14.64
CA TYR A 163 -24.70 -29.00 -16.01
C TYR A 163 -23.95 -30.31 -16.30
N PHE A 164 -22.65 -30.35 -15.99
CA PHE A 164 -21.83 -31.53 -16.19
C PHE A 164 -22.36 -32.73 -15.40
N LEU A 165 -22.75 -32.54 -14.13
CA LEU A 165 -23.38 -33.58 -13.32
C LEU A 165 -24.69 -34.08 -13.94
N LEU A 166 -25.60 -33.18 -14.31
CA LEU A 166 -26.94 -33.52 -14.80
C LEU A 166 -26.91 -34.18 -16.19
N ARG A 167 -25.97 -33.78 -17.04
CA ARG A 167 -25.79 -34.37 -18.39
C ARG A 167 -25.42 -35.85 -18.35
N LYS A 168 -24.82 -36.33 -17.26
CA LYS A 168 -24.54 -37.76 -17.06
C LYS A 168 -25.82 -38.57 -16.86
N PHE A 169 -26.89 -37.96 -16.34
CA PHE A 169 -28.20 -38.59 -16.17
C PHE A 169 -29.10 -38.43 -17.40
N ASP A 170 -28.88 -37.40 -18.21
CA ASP A 170 -29.61 -37.14 -19.46
C ASP A 170 -28.66 -36.51 -20.50
N SER A 171 -28.30 -37.28 -21.52
CA SER A 171 -27.34 -36.85 -22.56
C SER A 171 -27.87 -35.69 -23.43
N ASN A 172 -29.19 -35.50 -23.48
CA ASN A 172 -29.85 -34.41 -24.20
C ASN A 172 -30.04 -33.16 -23.33
N PHE A 173 -29.60 -33.17 -22.07
CA PHE A 173 -29.67 -32.01 -21.20
C PHE A 173 -28.87 -30.84 -21.80
N ILE A 174 -29.51 -29.67 -21.91
CA ILE A 174 -28.92 -28.46 -22.48
C ILE A 174 -28.70 -27.45 -21.35
N GLU A 175 -27.47 -26.91 -21.27
CA GLU A 175 -27.11 -25.90 -20.28
C GLU A 175 -28.00 -24.65 -20.40
N ASN A 176 -28.44 -24.12 -19.27
CA ASN A 176 -29.29 -22.91 -19.16
C ASN A 176 -30.64 -22.98 -19.91
N ASN A 177 -31.09 -24.16 -20.37
CA ASN A 177 -32.42 -24.34 -20.95
C ASN A 177 -33.40 -24.89 -19.90
N PHE A 178 -34.08 -24.00 -19.18
CA PHE A 178 -35.06 -24.39 -18.16
C PHE A 178 -36.44 -24.75 -18.71
N ASN A 179 -36.66 -24.62 -20.02
CA ASN A 179 -37.90 -25.05 -20.69
C ASN A 179 -37.83 -26.53 -21.11
N TYR A 180 -36.64 -27.10 -21.21
CA TYR A 180 -36.45 -28.52 -21.46
C TYR A 180 -36.93 -29.34 -20.26
N THR A 181 -37.69 -30.41 -20.53
CA THR A 181 -38.12 -31.36 -19.50
C THR A 181 -37.09 -32.50 -19.44
N PRO A 182 -36.28 -32.61 -18.38
CA PRO A 182 -35.23 -33.61 -18.32
C PRO A 182 -35.78 -35.04 -18.22
N ASN A 183 -35.12 -35.97 -18.91
CA ASN A 183 -35.43 -37.41 -18.87
C ASN A 183 -34.28 -38.18 -18.19
N PHE A 184 -34.13 -37.96 -16.88
CA PHE A 184 -33.04 -38.56 -16.11
C PHE A 184 -33.16 -40.09 -16.02
N GLN A 185 -32.06 -40.78 -16.35
CA GLN A 185 -31.91 -42.23 -16.26
C GLN A 185 -31.08 -42.62 -15.03
N ALA A 186 -31.23 -43.86 -14.56
CA ALA A 186 -30.34 -44.38 -13.52
C ALA A 186 -28.93 -44.57 -14.08
N ILE A 187 -27.91 -44.24 -13.29
CA ILE A 187 -26.50 -44.40 -13.68
C ILE A 187 -25.70 -45.08 -12.58
N ARG A 188 -24.60 -45.72 -12.96
CA ARG A 188 -23.63 -46.27 -12.01
C ARG A 188 -23.01 -45.14 -11.20
N GLY A 189 -23.03 -45.26 -9.87
CA GLY A 189 -22.55 -44.22 -8.96
C GLY A 189 -21.07 -43.88 -9.17
N GLU A 190 -20.26 -44.86 -9.61
CA GLU A 190 -18.84 -44.68 -9.91
C GLU A 190 -18.57 -43.56 -10.94
N TYR A 191 -19.50 -43.30 -11.87
CA TYR A 191 -19.36 -42.25 -12.89
C TYR A 191 -19.56 -40.83 -12.36
N ILE A 192 -20.10 -40.69 -11.15
CA ILE A 192 -20.36 -39.40 -10.50
C ILE A 192 -19.76 -39.28 -9.11
N ALA A 193 -18.94 -40.24 -8.68
CA ALA A 193 -18.39 -40.25 -7.33
C ALA A 193 -17.62 -38.97 -7.02
N GLU A 194 -16.78 -38.51 -7.95
CA GLU A 194 -16.03 -37.26 -7.81
C GLU A 194 -16.95 -36.03 -7.86
N ASP A 195 -17.93 -35.97 -8.76
CA ASP A 195 -18.87 -34.84 -8.81
C ASP A 195 -19.69 -34.71 -7.51
N LEU A 196 -20.04 -35.83 -6.88
CA LEU A 196 -20.73 -35.85 -5.60
C LEU A 196 -19.83 -35.37 -4.45
N LYS A 197 -18.52 -35.70 -4.49
CA LYS A 197 -17.54 -35.17 -3.52
C LYS A 197 -17.33 -33.68 -3.72
N ASP A 198 -17.18 -33.23 -4.97
CA ASP A 198 -17.03 -31.82 -5.33
C ASP A 198 -18.25 -31.02 -4.88
N PHE A 199 -19.45 -31.52 -5.16
CA PHE A 199 -20.69 -30.90 -4.69
C PHE A 199 -20.74 -30.87 -3.16
N ALA A 200 -20.38 -31.97 -2.49
CA ALA A 200 -20.37 -32.03 -1.03
C ALA A 200 -19.43 -30.97 -0.44
N SER A 201 -18.26 -30.74 -1.03
CA SER A 201 -17.29 -29.75 -0.55
C SER A 201 -17.88 -28.34 -0.50
N VAL A 202 -18.56 -27.89 -1.56
CA VAL A 202 -19.19 -26.55 -1.61
C VAL A 202 -20.50 -26.50 -0.84
N PHE A 203 -21.28 -27.58 -0.84
CA PHE A 203 -22.54 -27.67 -0.11
C PHE A 203 -22.31 -27.59 1.39
N TYR A 204 -21.31 -28.29 1.94
CA TYR A 204 -21.07 -28.30 3.39
C TYR A 204 -20.48 -26.98 3.91
N GLN A 205 -19.84 -26.20 3.05
CA GLN A 205 -19.36 -24.85 3.37
C GLN A 205 -20.50 -23.81 3.48
N LEU A 206 -21.66 -24.06 2.86
CA LEU A 206 -22.80 -23.15 2.99
C LEU A 206 -23.31 -23.09 4.43
N SER A 207 -23.57 -21.88 4.91
CA SER A 207 -24.25 -21.68 6.18
C SER A 207 -25.77 -21.69 6.01
N ILE A 208 -26.47 -22.48 6.82
CA ILE A 208 -27.95 -22.57 6.75
C ILE A 208 -28.60 -21.43 7.55
N ASP A 209 -27.93 -20.95 8.60
CA ASP A 209 -28.49 -20.01 9.59
C ASP A 209 -28.13 -18.53 9.32
N THR A 210 -27.40 -18.25 8.23
CA THR A 210 -27.01 -16.90 7.84
C THR A 210 -28.22 -16.03 7.47
N ASP A 211 -28.16 -14.75 7.80
CA ASP A 211 -29.07 -13.75 7.24
C ASP A 211 -28.72 -13.47 5.78
N TRP A 212 -29.32 -14.27 4.90
CA TRP A 212 -29.09 -14.22 3.46
C TRP A 212 -29.49 -12.89 2.80
N ASN A 213 -30.30 -12.06 3.45
CA ASN A 213 -30.64 -10.74 2.90
C ASN A 213 -29.39 -9.85 2.82
N ILE A 214 -28.51 -9.91 3.83
CA ILE A 214 -27.25 -9.15 3.85
C ILE A 214 -26.38 -9.56 2.66
N ILE A 215 -26.27 -10.87 2.40
CA ILE A 215 -25.47 -11.41 1.30
C ILE A 215 -26.02 -10.95 -0.06
N PHE A 216 -27.34 -10.97 -0.24
CA PHE A 216 -27.96 -10.55 -1.49
C PHE A 216 -27.88 -9.03 -1.71
N GLU A 217 -27.98 -8.23 -0.66
CA GLU A 217 -27.77 -6.78 -0.77
C GLU A 217 -26.32 -6.46 -1.15
N ILE A 218 -25.31 -7.19 -0.64
CA ILE A 218 -23.91 -7.02 -1.07
C ILE A 218 -23.75 -7.33 -2.57
N ILE A 219 -24.32 -8.44 -3.04
CA ILE A 219 -24.27 -8.81 -4.47
C ILE A 219 -24.98 -7.77 -5.35
N LYS A 220 -26.11 -7.25 -4.86
CA LYS A 220 -26.85 -6.18 -5.53
C LYS A 220 -26.05 -4.88 -5.58
N THR A 221 -25.38 -4.49 -4.51
CA THR A 221 -24.47 -3.33 -4.53
C THR A 221 -23.29 -3.55 -5.48
N TYR A 222 -22.76 -4.76 -5.57
CA TYR A 222 -21.62 -5.09 -6.43
C TYR A 222 -21.95 -5.12 -7.94
N LYS A 223 -23.06 -5.75 -8.33
CA LYS A 223 -23.39 -5.98 -9.76
C LYS A 223 -24.79 -5.52 -10.19
N ASN A 224 -25.57 -4.91 -9.29
CA ASN A 224 -26.97 -4.53 -9.51
C ASN A 224 -27.85 -5.71 -9.98
N ILE A 225 -27.63 -6.89 -9.40
CA ILE A 225 -28.38 -8.11 -9.70
C ILE A 225 -29.01 -8.68 -8.45
N GLN A 226 -30.13 -9.39 -8.62
CA GLN A 226 -30.67 -10.29 -7.63
C GLN A 226 -30.25 -11.72 -7.99
N PRO A 227 -29.33 -12.36 -7.24
CA PRO A 227 -28.75 -13.63 -7.66
C PRO A 227 -29.78 -14.77 -7.63
N VAL A 228 -30.71 -14.75 -6.67
CA VAL A 228 -31.76 -15.76 -6.55
C VAL A 228 -33.04 -15.14 -6.01
N HIS A 229 -34.18 -15.78 -6.28
CA HIS A 229 -35.44 -15.39 -5.67
C HIS A 229 -35.47 -15.79 -4.17
N PRO A 230 -35.69 -14.86 -3.21
CA PRO A 230 -35.56 -15.13 -1.77
C PRO A 230 -36.47 -16.26 -1.27
N GLY A 231 -37.70 -16.31 -1.76
CA GLY A 231 -38.65 -17.38 -1.39
C GLY A 231 -38.25 -18.76 -1.93
N GLN A 232 -37.58 -18.83 -3.08
CA GLN A 232 -37.10 -20.10 -3.63
C GLN A 232 -35.81 -20.54 -2.92
N TRP A 233 -34.92 -19.60 -2.64
CA TRP A 233 -33.72 -19.82 -1.85
C TRP A 233 -34.04 -20.35 -0.45
N LYS A 234 -34.98 -19.71 0.27
CA LYS A 234 -35.42 -20.18 1.60
C LYS A 234 -35.96 -21.61 1.58
N LYS A 235 -36.76 -21.96 0.57
CA LYS A 235 -37.24 -23.34 0.38
C LYS A 235 -36.08 -24.29 0.12
N LEU A 236 -35.15 -23.91 -0.75
CA LEU A 236 -33.97 -24.69 -1.07
C LEU A 236 -33.09 -24.93 0.17
N LEU A 237 -32.82 -23.91 0.97
CA LEU A 237 -32.08 -24.03 2.24
C LEU A 237 -32.71 -25.03 3.21
N GLY A 238 -34.04 -25.06 3.30
CA GLY A 238 -34.75 -26.06 4.10
C GLY A 238 -34.43 -27.50 3.66
N VAL A 239 -34.50 -27.75 2.35
CA VAL A 239 -34.19 -29.07 1.77
C VAL A 239 -32.71 -29.43 1.90
N LEU A 240 -31.82 -28.46 1.71
CA LEU A 240 -30.37 -28.60 1.91
C LEU A 240 -30.04 -28.90 3.39
N GLY A 241 -30.66 -28.19 4.33
CA GLY A 241 -30.50 -28.43 5.77
C GLY A 241 -30.93 -29.83 6.17
N ASP A 242 -32.05 -30.33 5.63
CA ASP A 242 -32.49 -31.72 5.81
C ASP A 242 -31.48 -32.73 5.28
N LEU A 243 -30.90 -32.48 4.09
CA LEU A 243 -29.89 -33.37 3.49
C LEU A 243 -28.64 -33.46 4.35
N ARG A 244 -28.18 -32.33 4.88
CA ARG A 244 -27.01 -32.27 5.76
C ARG A 244 -27.27 -33.02 7.07
N ARG A 245 -28.42 -32.78 7.71
CA ARG A 245 -28.79 -33.45 8.97
C ARG A 245 -28.90 -34.97 8.82
N SER A 246 -29.41 -35.45 7.69
CA SER A 246 -29.58 -36.90 7.47
C SER A 246 -28.29 -37.62 7.06
N LYS A 247 -27.20 -36.88 6.75
CA LYS A 247 -25.93 -37.42 6.21
C LYS A 247 -26.10 -38.32 4.99
N ALA A 248 -27.20 -38.17 4.25
CA ALA A 248 -27.53 -39.12 3.18
C ALA A 248 -26.52 -39.05 2.04
N LEU A 249 -26.06 -37.83 1.70
CA LEU A 249 -25.04 -37.64 0.68
C LEU A 249 -23.70 -38.30 1.06
N GLU A 250 -23.23 -38.10 2.29
CA GLU A 250 -22.03 -38.77 2.84
C GLU A 250 -22.15 -40.29 2.72
N TYR A 251 -23.26 -40.87 3.18
CA TYR A 251 -23.45 -42.33 3.13
C TYR A 251 -23.49 -42.87 1.69
N ILE A 252 -24.11 -42.14 0.76
CA ILE A 252 -24.12 -42.51 -0.66
C ILE A 252 -22.69 -42.49 -1.22
N ILE A 253 -21.91 -41.45 -0.93
CA ILE A 253 -20.50 -41.36 -1.37
C ILE A 253 -19.69 -42.53 -0.79
N GLN A 254 -19.75 -42.76 0.53
CA GLN A 254 -19.06 -43.88 1.19
C GLN A 254 -19.39 -45.23 0.56
N HIS A 255 -20.65 -45.45 0.19
CA HIS A 255 -21.08 -46.71 -0.41
C HIS A 255 -20.66 -46.86 -1.89
N ILE A 256 -20.67 -45.77 -2.66
CA ILE A 256 -20.21 -45.75 -4.06
C ILE A 256 -18.70 -45.97 -4.16
N THR A 257 -17.92 -45.28 -3.34
CA THR A 257 -16.45 -45.35 -3.36
C THR A 257 -15.90 -46.54 -2.58
N GLU A 258 -16.77 -47.23 -1.84
CA GLU A 258 -16.42 -48.20 -0.82
C GLU A 258 -15.47 -47.69 0.26
N ASP A 259 -15.36 -46.37 0.42
CA ASP A 259 -14.58 -45.72 1.46
C ASP A 259 -15.46 -45.47 2.68
N ILE A 260 -15.41 -46.41 3.63
CA ILE A 260 -16.24 -46.39 4.84
C ILE A 260 -15.86 -45.30 5.84
N ILE A 261 -14.68 -44.67 5.68
CA ILE A 261 -14.20 -43.59 6.57
C ILE A 261 -14.30 -42.22 5.91
N TYR A 262 -14.77 -42.15 4.66
CA TYR A 262 -14.97 -40.87 3.96
C TYR A 262 -15.82 -39.93 4.82
N THR A 263 -15.34 -38.70 4.94
CA THR A 263 -16.08 -37.58 5.50
C THR A 263 -15.89 -36.39 4.58
N VAL A 264 -16.88 -35.50 4.50
CA VAL A 264 -16.76 -34.32 3.65
C VAL A 264 -15.69 -33.40 4.20
N GLU A 265 -14.64 -33.20 3.43
CA GLU A 265 -13.61 -32.22 3.74
C GLU A 265 -14.10 -30.83 3.35
N THR A 266 -13.96 -29.89 4.28
CA THR A 266 -14.21 -28.47 4.02
C THR A 266 -12.91 -27.71 4.25
N THR A 267 -12.62 -26.77 3.36
CA THR A 267 -11.44 -25.91 3.52
C THR A 267 -11.76 -24.83 4.56
N PRO A 268 -10.91 -24.67 5.61
CA PRO A 268 -11.08 -23.58 6.54
C PRO A 268 -10.99 -22.25 5.81
N PHE A 269 -11.95 -21.36 6.05
CA PHE A 269 -11.90 -20.00 5.53
C PHE A 269 -10.91 -19.19 6.38
N THR A 270 -9.90 -18.60 5.74
CA THR A 270 -8.80 -17.90 6.43
C THR A 270 -8.64 -16.44 6.01
N GLU A 271 -9.43 -15.95 5.05
CA GLU A 271 -9.29 -14.58 4.59
C GLU A 271 -9.75 -13.57 5.65
N LYS A 272 -8.96 -12.52 5.81
CA LYS A 272 -9.26 -11.37 6.65
C LYS A 272 -9.50 -10.15 5.76
N VAL A 273 -10.71 -10.05 5.22
CA VAL A 273 -11.04 -8.99 4.25
C VAL A 273 -11.04 -7.61 4.91
N THR A 274 -11.43 -7.53 6.18
CA THR A 274 -11.43 -6.28 6.95
C THR A 274 -10.01 -5.75 7.13
N ASP A 275 -9.08 -6.59 7.62
CA ASP A 275 -7.67 -6.21 7.82
C ASP A 275 -7.01 -5.77 6.51
N THR A 276 -7.30 -6.50 5.43
CA THR A 276 -6.78 -6.18 4.09
C THR A 276 -7.31 -4.83 3.59
N TYR A 277 -8.60 -4.57 3.77
CA TYR A 277 -9.24 -3.31 3.39
C TYR A 277 -8.66 -2.13 4.17
N VAL A 278 -8.60 -2.23 5.50
CA VAL A 278 -8.05 -1.18 6.37
C VAL A 278 -6.59 -0.89 6.03
N SER A 279 -5.80 -1.93 5.76
CA SER A 279 -4.40 -1.78 5.32
C SER A 279 -4.29 -1.06 3.98
N GLN A 280 -5.19 -1.33 3.03
CA GLN A 280 -5.22 -0.65 1.75
C GLN A 280 -5.57 0.84 1.89
N ILE A 281 -6.59 1.19 2.70
CA ILE A 281 -6.96 2.58 2.98
C ILE A 281 -5.80 3.32 3.64
N LYS A 282 -5.15 2.69 4.63
CA LYS A 282 -3.96 3.26 5.29
C LYS A 282 -2.84 3.55 4.30
N ALA A 283 -2.47 2.57 3.47
CA ALA A 283 -1.40 2.72 2.50
C ALA A 283 -1.72 3.81 1.46
N ASN A 284 -2.94 3.82 0.92
CA ASN A 284 -3.37 4.81 -0.06
C ASN A 284 -3.33 6.23 0.54
N THR A 285 -3.95 6.42 1.71
CA THR A 285 -3.98 7.73 2.38
C THR A 285 -2.56 8.24 2.67
N GLN A 286 -1.68 7.38 3.17
CA GLN A 286 -0.28 7.74 3.45
C GLN A 286 0.48 8.13 2.17
N ASN A 287 0.25 7.42 1.07
CA ASN A 287 0.85 7.75 -0.22
C ASN A 287 0.37 9.11 -0.74
N VAL A 288 -0.92 9.42 -0.62
CA VAL A 288 -1.47 10.71 -1.03
C VAL A 288 -0.89 11.84 -0.17
N ILE A 289 -0.81 11.67 1.15
CA ILE A 289 -0.15 12.64 2.05
C ILE A 289 1.30 12.89 1.62
N LYS A 290 2.05 11.83 1.32
CA LYS A 290 3.45 11.94 0.89
C LYS A 290 3.57 12.75 -0.40
N LYS A 291 2.78 12.41 -1.42
CA LYS A 291 2.74 13.15 -2.69
C LYS A 291 2.42 14.63 -2.47
N LEU A 292 1.42 14.92 -1.64
CA LEU A 292 1.01 16.29 -1.34
C LEU A 292 2.16 17.12 -0.74
N ILE A 293 2.88 16.57 0.24
CA ILE A 293 4.02 17.24 0.87
C ILE A 293 5.16 17.45 -0.15
N GLU A 294 5.43 16.45 -0.98
CA GLU A 294 6.45 16.51 -2.04
C GLU A 294 6.13 17.57 -3.10
N GLU A 295 4.87 17.66 -3.55
CA GLU A 295 4.40 18.66 -4.51
C GLU A 295 4.47 20.08 -3.94
N GLN A 296 4.02 20.28 -2.69
CA GLN A 296 4.09 21.59 -2.05
C GLN A 296 5.55 22.04 -1.87
N ARG A 297 6.45 21.13 -1.49
CA ARG A 297 7.88 21.41 -1.38
C ARG A 297 8.47 21.76 -2.73
N SER A 298 8.19 20.98 -3.78
CA SER A 298 8.67 21.22 -5.14
C SER A 298 8.20 22.58 -5.67
N SER A 299 6.95 22.94 -5.40
CA SER A 299 6.40 24.26 -5.72
C SER A 299 7.13 25.39 -4.98
N LYS A 300 7.37 25.25 -3.66
CA LYS A 300 8.15 26.22 -2.87
C LYS A 300 9.59 26.37 -3.40
N VAL A 301 10.24 25.26 -3.77
CA VAL A 301 11.59 25.26 -4.36
C VAL A 301 11.58 26.05 -5.67
N ALA A 302 10.65 25.78 -6.59
CA ALA A 302 10.55 26.49 -7.86
C ALA A 302 10.35 28.00 -7.68
N VAL A 303 9.48 28.41 -6.75
CA VAL A 303 9.25 29.83 -6.43
C VAL A 303 10.52 30.50 -5.89
N LEU A 304 11.25 29.84 -4.98
CA LEU A 304 12.49 30.38 -4.42
C LEU A 304 13.59 30.48 -5.47
N ILE A 305 13.77 29.46 -6.31
CA ILE A 305 14.73 29.49 -7.43
C ILE A 305 14.43 30.69 -8.35
N ALA A 306 13.16 30.88 -8.73
CA ALA A 306 12.77 32.01 -9.58
C ALA A 306 13.05 33.37 -8.94
N LYS A 307 12.83 33.52 -7.63
CA LYS A 307 13.14 34.76 -6.90
C LYS A 307 14.64 35.05 -6.80
N ILE A 308 15.47 34.01 -6.66
CA ILE A 308 16.91 34.17 -6.44
C ILE A 308 17.66 34.31 -7.78
N PHE A 309 17.35 33.45 -8.75
CA PHE A 309 18.11 33.29 -10.00
C PHE A 309 17.35 33.75 -11.25
N GLY A 310 16.04 34.06 -11.16
CA GLY A 310 15.23 34.39 -12.33
C GLY A 310 14.88 33.14 -13.15
N GLU A 311 15.03 33.22 -14.48
CA GLU A 311 14.61 32.15 -15.39
C GLU A 311 15.53 30.92 -15.36
N GLN A 312 16.82 31.09 -15.04
CA GLN A 312 17.79 29.99 -15.06
C GLN A 312 18.97 30.21 -14.10
N VAL A 313 19.57 29.10 -13.67
CA VAL A 313 20.79 29.05 -12.85
C VAL A 313 22.00 29.05 -13.78
N ILE A 314 22.75 30.17 -13.87
CA ILE A 314 23.76 30.38 -14.91
C ILE A 314 25.13 29.78 -14.51
N SER A 315 25.55 29.97 -13.26
CA SER A 315 26.92 29.66 -12.78
C SER A 315 26.99 28.40 -11.92
N GLY A 316 26.16 27.40 -12.24
CA GLY A 316 26.04 26.14 -11.52
C GLY A 316 27.31 25.27 -11.48
N MET A 317 27.22 24.13 -10.81
CA MET A 317 28.28 23.12 -10.84
C MET A 317 28.42 22.57 -12.27
N LYS A 318 29.66 22.30 -12.69
CA LYS A 318 29.99 21.75 -14.01
C LYS A 318 30.25 20.24 -13.93
N ASN A 319 30.89 19.78 -12.86
CA ASN A 319 31.32 18.39 -12.71
C ASN A 319 30.56 17.66 -11.59
N TYR A 320 30.25 18.33 -10.48
CA TYR A 320 29.40 17.78 -9.41
C TYR A 320 27.90 18.01 -9.72
N THR A 321 27.38 17.28 -10.72
CA THR A 321 26.02 17.48 -11.27
C THR A 321 25.15 16.23 -11.18
N ILE A 322 23.83 16.40 -11.35
CA ILE A 322 22.90 15.26 -11.44
C ILE A 322 23.25 14.37 -12.65
N ASP A 323 23.59 14.96 -13.80
CA ASP A 323 23.88 14.19 -15.02
C ASP A 323 25.09 13.27 -14.83
N ALA A 324 26.11 13.73 -14.10
CA ALA A 324 27.28 12.94 -13.75
C ALA A 324 26.94 11.70 -12.90
N ASN A 325 25.79 11.69 -12.21
CA ASN A 325 25.34 10.54 -11.41
C ASN A 325 25.03 9.31 -12.24
N THR A 326 24.74 9.45 -13.52
CA THR A 326 24.48 8.32 -14.42
C THR A 326 25.60 7.27 -14.38
N ALA A 327 26.86 7.70 -14.27
CA ALA A 327 28.02 6.80 -14.22
C ALA A 327 28.09 5.97 -12.92
N PHE A 328 27.65 6.56 -11.80
CA PHE A 328 27.64 5.95 -10.47
C PHE A 328 26.41 5.06 -10.26
N LEU A 329 25.23 5.55 -10.62
CA LEU A 329 23.95 4.86 -10.40
C LEU A 329 23.86 3.55 -11.20
N LYS A 330 24.36 3.53 -12.44
CA LYS A 330 24.45 2.30 -13.26
C LYS A 330 25.26 1.17 -12.60
N ARG A 331 26.09 1.51 -11.60
CA ARG A 331 26.98 0.58 -10.88
C ARG A 331 26.56 0.39 -9.42
N GLY A 332 25.34 0.80 -9.05
CA GLY A 332 24.78 0.62 -7.71
C GLY A 332 25.37 1.54 -6.64
N LEU A 333 26.01 2.66 -7.02
CA LEU A 333 26.51 3.67 -6.08
C LEU A 333 25.50 4.83 -5.95
N SER A 334 25.54 5.54 -4.82
CA SER A 334 24.61 6.64 -4.49
C SER A 334 24.74 7.90 -5.34
N GLY A 335 25.90 8.13 -5.96
CA GLY A 335 26.22 9.36 -6.71
C GLY A 335 26.51 10.57 -5.81
N TYR A 336 26.48 11.74 -6.44
CA TYR A 336 26.54 13.06 -5.85
C TYR A 336 25.18 13.44 -5.27
N ILE A 337 25.05 13.34 -3.94
CA ILE A 337 23.78 13.49 -3.23
C ILE A 337 23.40 14.95 -2.93
N TYR A 338 24.33 15.89 -3.10
CA TYR A 338 24.13 17.34 -2.86
C TYR A 338 24.24 18.18 -4.15
N ALA A 339 24.04 17.55 -5.32
CA ALA A 339 24.37 18.17 -6.62
C ALA A 339 23.54 19.43 -6.91
N GLU A 340 22.25 19.43 -6.57
CA GLU A 340 21.37 20.59 -6.76
C GLU A 340 21.79 21.72 -5.81
N GLU A 341 21.98 21.40 -4.55
CA GLU A 341 22.35 22.32 -3.47
C GLU A 341 23.68 23.02 -3.77
N MET A 342 24.69 22.26 -4.23
CA MET A 342 25.97 22.81 -4.65
C MET A 342 25.85 23.71 -5.89
N SER A 343 24.95 23.37 -6.83
CA SER A 343 24.71 24.18 -8.02
C SER A 343 24.07 25.53 -7.68
N TYR A 344 23.07 25.52 -6.81
CA TYR A 344 22.47 26.75 -6.29
C TYR A 344 23.47 27.56 -5.48
N LEU A 345 24.26 26.90 -4.63
CA LEU A 345 25.29 27.55 -3.82
C LEU A 345 26.32 28.24 -4.70
N LYS A 346 26.95 27.52 -5.62
CA LYS A 346 27.98 28.09 -6.49
C LYS A 346 27.42 29.28 -7.28
N SER A 347 26.23 29.15 -7.83
CA SER A 347 25.59 30.25 -8.57
C SER A 347 25.36 31.46 -7.70
N PHE A 348 24.82 31.27 -6.49
CA PHE A 348 24.61 32.37 -5.54
C PHE A 348 25.94 33.03 -5.12
N LEU A 349 26.99 32.24 -4.88
CA LEU A 349 28.30 32.75 -4.52
C LEU A 349 28.93 33.58 -5.65
N ILE A 350 28.79 33.15 -6.90
CA ILE A 350 29.42 33.81 -8.05
C ILE A 350 28.60 35.01 -8.53
N GLU A 351 27.30 34.84 -8.72
CA GLU A 351 26.45 35.85 -9.35
C GLU A 351 25.97 36.91 -8.38
N TYR A 352 25.95 36.61 -7.07
CA TYR A 352 25.37 37.48 -6.07
C TYR A 352 26.34 37.88 -4.95
N VAL A 353 27.07 36.92 -4.37
CA VAL A 353 28.02 37.24 -3.29
C VAL A 353 29.20 38.06 -3.81
N LYS A 354 29.78 37.68 -4.95
CA LYS A 354 30.93 38.38 -5.54
C LYS A 354 30.58 39.73 -6.21
N THR A 355 29.29 40.04 -6.34
CA THR A 355 28.78 41.24 -7.02
C THR A 355 28.11 42.17 -6.01
N ASP A 356 26.79 42.09 -5.86
CA ASP A 356 25.97 43.01 -5.07
C ASP A 356 26.31 42.97 -3.58
N ILE A 357 26.43 41.78 -2.98
CA ILE A 357 26.78 41.65 -1.56
C ILE A 357 28.19 42.20 -1.30
N ARG A 358 29.14 41.90 -2.19
CA ARG A 358 30.50 42.43 -2.09
C ARG A 358 30.51 43.96 -2.12
N ALA A 359 29.82 44.57 -3.08
CA ALA A 359 29.78 46.03 -3.19
C ALA A 359 29.18 46.69 -1.94
N LEU A 360 28.10 46.11 -1.38
CA LEU A 360 27.52 46.56 -0.11
C LEU A 360 28.47 46.37 1.07
N CYS A 361 29.10 45.20 1.19
CA CYS A 361 30.09 44.94 2.24
C CYS A 361 31.28 45.89 2.15
N ASP A 362 31.83 46.13 0.95
CA ASP A 362 32.94 47.07 0.74
C ASP A 362 32.52 48.50 1.12
N LEU A 363 31.29 48.91 0.76
CA LEU A 363 30.74 50.23 1.14
C LEU A 363 30.67 50.39 2.67
N PHE A 364 30.14 49.41 3.39
CA PHE A 364 29.94 49.52 4.84
C PHE A 364 31.20 49.21 5.67
N LEU A 365 32.01 48.24 5.28
CA LEU A 365 33.20 47.83 6.03
C LEU A 365 34.38 48.77 5.77
N VAL A 366 34.53 49.32 4.57
CA VAL A 366 35.66 50.18 4.21
C VAL A 366 35.34 51.64 4.45
N ARG A 367 34.15 52.11 4.06
CA ARG A 367 33.78 53.53 4.16
C ARG A 367 32.92 53.86 5.38
N GLY A 368 32.35 52.88 6.07
CA GLY A 368 31.51 53.13 7.24
C GLY A 368 32.32 53.60 8.45
N ASN A 369 31.92 54.72 9.04
CA ASN A 369 32.39 55.14 10.36
C ASN A 369 31.42 54.63 11.43
N TRP A 370 31.79 53.54 12.08
CA TRP A 370 30.98 52.83 13.07
C TRP A 370 31.10 53.40 14.49
N GLY A 371 31.91 54.45 14.70
CA GLY A 371 32.10 55.09 16.01
C GLY A 371 32.41 54.09 17.13
N GLY A 372 31.67 54.20 18.24
CA GLY A 372 31.80 53.30 19.39
C GLY A 372 31.39 51.84 19.12
N PHE A 373 30.74 51.56 17.99
CA PHE A 373 30.33 50.22 17.58
C PHE A 373 31.34 49.51 16.67
N ALA A 374 32.52 50.09 16.42
CA ALA A 374 33.55 49.48 15.57
C ALA A 374 33.95 48.06 16.00
N GLY A 375 33.90 47.74 17.30
CA GLY A 375 34.16 46.37 17.79
C GLY A 375 33.12 45.33 17.35
N THR A 376 31.93 45.76 16.93
CA THR A 376 30.83 44.87 16.50
C THR A 376 30.92 44.45 15.03
N THR A 377 31.82 45.06 14.25
CA THR A 377 32.01 44.75 12.82
C THR A 377 33.02 43.63 12.56
N ALA A 378 33.74 43.18 13.59
CA ALA A 378 34.78 42.15 13.45
C ALA A 378 34.22 40.84 12.86
N ASP A 379 33.10 40.35 13.39
CA ASP A 379 32.44 39.14 12.88
C ASP A 379 31.86 39.32 11.48
N PHE A 380 31.41 40.53 11.16
CA PHE A 380 30.92 40.89 9.83
C PHE A 380 32.07 40.84 8.81
N SER A 381 33.18 41.52 9.11
CA SER A 381 34.39 41.53 8.28
C SER A 381 34.97 40.12 8.09
N ASN A 382 35.13 39.37 9.19
CA ASN A 382 35.60 37.99 9.15
C ASN A 382 34.72 37.09 8.28
N SER A 383 33.40 37.23 8.40
CA SER A 383 32.46 36.45 7.59
C SER A 383 32.47 36.84 6.12
N PHE A 384 32.64 38.12 5.80
CA PHE A 384 32.82 38.58 4.43
C PHE A 384 34.10 38.02 3.79
N HIS A 385 35.24 38.11 4.48
CA HIS A 385 36.48 37.51 3.96
C HIS A 385 36.37 35.99 3.81
N ALA A 386 35.76 35.31 4.79
CA ALA A 386 35.55 33.88 4.73
C ALA A 386 34.65 33.45 3.57
N ILE A 387 33.52 34.14 3.31
CA ILE A 387 32.62 33.75 2.23
C ILE A 387 33.25 33.94 0.84
N ILE A 388 34.10 34.98 0.67
CA ILE A 388 34.85 35.18 -0.59
C ILE A 388 35.86 34.04 -0.81
N GLN A 389 36.56 33.60 0.23
CA GLN A 389 37.45 32.43 0.14
C GLN A 389 36.68 31.15 -0.16
N VAL A 390 35.53 30.95 0.48
CA VAL A 390 34.67 29.79 0.24
C VAL A 390 34.17 29.78 -1.19
N ALA A 391 33.81 30.93 -1.77
CA ALA A 391 33.43 31.02 -3.18
C ALA A 391 34.54 30.53 -4.14
N SER A 392 35.81 30.82 -3.85
CA SER A 392 36.92 30.26 -4.62
C SER A 392 37.09 28.76 -4.39
N LYS A 393 37.03 28.30 -3.13
CA LYS A 393 37.11 26.87 -2.79
C LYS A 393 36.00 26.03 -3.42
N THR A 394 34.79 26.58 -3.57
CA THR A 394 33.67 25.91 -4.24
C THR A 394 33.95 25.69 -5.73
N VAL A 395 34.57 26.66 -6.40
CA VAL A 395 35.00 26.50 -7.81
C VAL A 395 36.11 25.46 -7.91
N GLU A 396 37.14 25.55 -7.05
CA GLU A 396 38.23 24.57 -7.01
C GLU A 396 37.74 23.15 -6.73
N PHE A 397 36.76 23.01 -5.84
CA PHE A 397 36.12 21.72 -5.55
C PHE A 397 35.45 21.13 -6.79
N ASP A 398 34.70 21.94 -7.53
CA ASP A 398 34.04 21.51 -8.78
C ASP A 398 35.09 21.10 -9.84
N ASP A 399 36.13 21.90 -10.04
CA ASP A 399 37.18 21.65 -11.04
C ASP A 399 37.98 20.37 -10.74
N LYS A 400 38.21 20.08 -9.45
CA LYS A 400 38.84 18.83 -8.97
C LYS A 400 38.03 17.58 -9.29
N LEU A 401 36.79 17.69 -9.75
CA LEU A 401 35.95 16.56 -10.13
C LEU A 401 35.84 16.39 -11.65
N SER A 402 36.50 17.24 -12.44
CA SER A 402 36.55 17.09 -13.90
C SER A 402 37.15 15.75 -14.32
N GLU A 403 36.78 15.22 -15.48
CA GLU A 403 37.22 13.89 -15.95
C GLU A 403 38.75 13.75 -16.11
N VAL A 404 39.44 14.89 -16.30
CA VAL A 404 40.89 15.00 -16.47
C VAL A 404 41.65 15.25 -15.17
N SER A 405 40.95 15.54 -14.08
CA SER A 405 41.55 15.72 -12.75
C SER A 405 41.99 14.40 -12.14
N ASP A 406 42.89 14.44 -11.16
CA ASP A 406 43.33 13.26 -10.42
C ASP A 406 42.17 12.48 -9.78
N ILE A 407 41.17 13.19 -9.24
CA ILE A 407 39.99 12.54 -8.62
C ILE A 407 39.08 11.97 -9.70
N GLY A 408 38.85 12.68 -10.80
CA GLY A 408 38.07 12.17 -11.93
C GLY A 408 38.68 10.92 -12.58
N VAL A 409 40.01 10.91 -12.77
CA VAL A 409 40.77 9.75 -13.25
C VAL A 409 40.66 8.58 -12.27
N LYS A 410 40.76 8.84 -10.96
CA LYS A 410 40.57 7.82 -9.92
C LYS A 410 39.16 7.23 -9.96
N PHE A 411 38.11 8.05 -10.05
CA PHE A 411 36.74 7.54 -10.19
C PHE A 411 36.60 6.67 -11.43
N ARG A 412 37.02 7.14 -12.61
CA ARG A 412 36.95 6.38 -13.86
C ARG A 412 37.67 5.03 -13.76
N THR A 413 38.84 5.00 -13.12
CA THR A 413 39.64 3.78 -12.92
C THR A 413 38.98 2.80 -11.96
N LEU A 414 38.41 3.31 -10.85
CA LEU A 414 37.70 2.47 -9.89
C LEU A 414 36.41 1.91 -10.49
N LEU A 415 35.61 2.76 -11.15
CA LEU A 415 34.33 2.39 -11.78
C LEU A 415 34.50 1.34 -12.90
N SER A 416 35.61 1.36 -13.66
CA SER A 416 35.87 0.36 -14.70
C SER A 416 36.26 -1.02 -14.12
N ARG A 417 36.78 -1.06 -12.90
CA ARG A 417 37.21 -2.30 -12.21
C ARG A 417 36.10 -2.93 -11.36
N MET A 418 35.03 -2.19 -11.05
CA MET A 418 33.94 -2.64 -10.16
C MET A 418 33.27 -3.94 -10.60
N GLU A 419 33.19 -4.23 -11.90
CA GLU A 419 32.59 -5.46 -12.42
C GLU A 419 33.43 -6.71 -12.09
N ARG A 420 34.74 -6.55 -11.91
CA ARG A 420 35.70 -7.64 -11.70
C ARG A 420 36.19 -7.69 -10.25
N GLU A 421 36.18 -6.57 -9.55
CA GLU A 421 36.80 -6.41 -8.24
C GLU A 421 35.85 -5.72 -7.24
N LYS A 422 35.35 -6.47 -6.26
CA LYS A 422 34.48 -5.93 -5.20
C LYS A 422 35.16 -4.82 -4.37
N GLU A 423 36.47 -4.90 -4.20
CA GLU A 423 37.24 -3.91 -3.44
C GLU A 423 37.31 -2.55 -4.15
N ALA A 424 37.37 -2.53 -5.48
CA ALA A 424 37.28 -1.29 -6.26
C ALA A 424 35.94 -0.58 -6.03
N GLY A 425 34.85 -1.33 -5.87
CA GLY A 425 33.54 -0.78 -5.54
C GLY A 425 33.48 -0.14 -4.16
N ARG A 426 34.12 -0.75 -3.15
CA ARG A 426 34.22 -0.16 -1.79
C ARG A 426 35.06 1.11 -1.80
N GLN A 427 36.17 1.12 -2.53
CA GLN A 427 37.02 2.31 -2.65
C GLN A 427 36.31 3.45 -3.39
N ALA A 428 35.56 3.14 -4.47
CA ALA A 428 34.74 4.11 -5.17
C ALA A 428 33.66 4.71 -4.25
N ALA A 429 32.96 3.86 -3.49
CA ALA A 429 31.95 4.30 -2.54
C ALA A 429 32.55 5.21 -1.44
N LYS A 430 33.71 4.85 -0.90
CA LYS A 430 34.42 5.66 0.10
C LYS A 430 34.84 7.02 -0.46
N LEU A 431 35.47 7.04 -1.64
CA LEU A 431 35.88 8.29 -2.29
C LEU A 431 34.66 9.17 -2.60
N LEU A 432 33.55 8.58 -3.03
CA LEU A 432 32.30 9.28 -3.27
C LEU A 432 31.72 9.89 -1.99
N ASN A 433 31.79 9.15 -0.88
CA ASN A 433 31.39 9.66 0.43
C ASN A 433 32.25 10.86 0.86
N ASP A 434 33.58 10.77 0.72
CA ASP A 434 34.50 11.86 1.08
C ASP A 434 34.22 13.14 0.26
N VAL A 435 33.89 12.98 -1.02
CA VAL A 435 33.47 14.08 -1.91
C VAL A 435 32.15 14.69 -1.44
N ASN A 436 31.14 13.87 -1.12
CA ASN A 436 29.85 14.32 -0.62
C ASN A 436 29.96 15.03 0.74
N GLU A 437 30.81 14.54 1.65
CA GLU A 437 31.10 15.22 2.92
C GLU A 437 31.76 16.58 2.70
N THR A 438 32.64 16.69 1.71
CA THR A 438 33.28 17.96 1.36
C THR A 438 32.26 18.96 0.81
N ALA A 439 31.35 18.52 -0.06
CA ALA A 439 30.24 19.33 -0.54
C ALA A 439 29.36 19.83 0.61
N LEU A 440 28.96 18.95 1.53
CA LEU A 440 28.17 19.33 2.71
C LEU A 440 28.89 20.35 3.60
N LYS A 441 30.20 20.18 3.83
CA LYS A 441 31.01 21.14 4.59
C LYS A 441 31.03 22.51 3.93
N LEU A 442 31.18 22.59 2.60
CA LEU A 442 31.14 23.84 1.86
C LEU A 442 29.77 24.52 1.97
N ILE A 443 28.68 23.76 1.86
CA ILE A 443 27.31 24.25 2.07
C ILE A 443 27.15 24.85 3.47
N ASN A 444 27.50 24.10 4.50
CA ASN A 444 27.31 24.53 5.90
C ASN A 444 28.15 25.76 6.26
N ILE A 445 29.43 25.79 5.83
CA ILE A 445 30.30 26.95 6.06
C ILE A 445 29.76 28.18 5.31
N SER A 446 29.30 28.01 4.07
CA SER A 446 28.73 29.11 3.29
C SER A 446 27.49 29.70 3.97
N LEU A 447 26.55 28.84 4.37
CA LEU A 447 25.32 29.27 5.04
C LEU A 447 25.60 30.01 6.34
N LYS A 448 26.55 29.52 7.15
CA LYS A 448 26.98 30.20 8.38
C LYS A 448 27.39 31.64 8.11
N HIS A 449 28.25 31.89 7.14
CA HIS A 449 28.74 33.25 6.85
C HIS A 449 27.70 34.13 6.14
N ILE A 450 26.88 33.55 5.24
CA ILE A 450 25.78 34.25 4.58
C ILE A 450 24.75 34.73 5.62
N ILE A 451 24.43 33.91 6.63
CA ILE A 451 23.53 34.30 7.74
C ILE A 451 24.11 35.50 8.52
N VAL A 452 25.40 35.48 8.84
CA VAL A 452 26.05 36.59 9.55
C VAL A 452 25.97 37.88 8.74
N ILE A 453 26.25 37.83 7.43
CA ILE A 453 26.14 38.99 6.54
C ILE A 453 24.69 39.50 6.47
N GLY A 454 23.72 38.61 6.28
CA GLY A 454 22.30 38.97 6.25
C GLY A 454 21.81 39.64 7.54
N ASN A 455 22.27 39.14 8.69
CA ASN A 455 21.95 39.76 10.00
C ASN A 455 22.55 41.17 10.11
N ASN A 456 23.77 41.39 9.62
CA ASN A 456 24.37 42.73 9.60
C ASN A 456 23.60 43.68 8.67
N PHE A 457 23.21 43.24 7.48
CA PHE A 457 22.35 44.04 6.59
C PHE A 457 21.04 44.43 7.27
N LYS A 458 20.39 43.49 7.97
CA LYS A 458 19.17 43.77 8.75
C LYS A 458 19.40 44.83 9.82
N THR A 459 20.50 44.75 10.57
CA THR A 459 20.86 45.74 11.60
C THR A 459 21.12 47.12 11.00
N ILE A 460 21.81 47.17 9.86
CA ILE A 460 22.10 48.42 9.13
C ILE A 460 20.79 49.06 8.62
N ILE A 461 19.88 48.27 8.03
CA ILE A 461 18.55 48.76 7.61
C ILE A 461 17.79 49.35 8.80
N ALA A 462 17.78 48.64 9.93
CA ALA A 462 17.09 49.09 11.14
C ALA A 462 17.67 50.40 11.69
N ASP A 463 19.00 50.60 11.63
CA ASP A 463 19.62 51.87 12.01
C ASP A 463 19.29 53.00 11.03
N TYR A 464 19.31 52.72 9.73
CA TYR A 464 19.02 53.70 8.69
C TYR A 464 17.62 54.33 8.83
N ASP A 465 16.65 53.50 9.25
CA ASP A 465 15.24 53.87 9.42
C ASP A 465 14.95 54.62 10.74
N LYS A 466 15.92 54.71 11.67
CA LYS A 466 15.74 55.48 12.92
C LYS A 466 15.73 57.00 12.63
N PRO A 467 14.90 57.78 13.38
CA PRO A 467 14.96 59.25 13.34
C PRO A 467 16.35 59.80 13.71
N ARG A 468 17.06 59.10 14.61
CA ARG A 468 18.45 59.37 14.95
C ARG A 468 19.26 58.09 14.75
N ARG A 469 20.12 58.11 13.74
CA ARG A 469 21.01 57.01 13.36
C ARG A 469 22.20 56.97 14.32
N GLU A 470 22.54 55.80 14.83
CA GLU A 470 23.52 55.61 15.91
C GLU A 470 24.67 54.68 15.52
N LEU A 471 24.41 53.73 14.63
CA LEU A 471 25.36 52.68 14.22
C LEU A 471 26.45 53.22 13.29
N ILE A 472 26.05 53.98 12.26
CA ILE A 472 26.98 54.57 11.28
C ILE A 472 26.86 56.10 11.37
N GLN A 473 27.99 56.78 11.53
CA GLN A 473 28.04 58.23 11.77
C GLN A 473 28.11 59.05 10.47
N ASN A 474 28.63 58.48 9.38
CA ASN A 474 28.89 59.15 8.11
C ASN A 474 27.93 58.72 6.99
N TRP A 475 26.64 58.57 7.29
CA TRP A 475 25.63 58.14 6.30
C TRP A 475 25.60 58.97 5.00
N LYS A 476 25.86 60.28 5.06
CA LYS A 476 25.92 61.13 3.86
C LYS A 476 27.04 60.72 2.91
N GLU A 477 28.18 60.30 3.44
CA GLU A 477 29.32 59.81 2.65
C GLU A 477 29.00 58.45 2.03
N ILE A 478 28.37 57.57 2.79
CA ILE A 478 27.88 56.27 2.29
C ILE A 478 26.89 56.45 1.13
N GLU A 479 25.94 57.38 1.25
CA GLU A 479 24.95 57.68 0.21
C GLU A 479 25.61 58.28 -1.05
N GLN A 480 26.59 59.18 -0.90
CA GLN A 480 27.32 59.77 -2.03
C GLN A 480 28.14 58.73 -2.81
N HIS A 481 28.62 57.69 -2.13
CA HIS A 481 29.42 56.62 -2.71
C HIS A 481 28.61 55.36 -3.06
N SER A 482 27.29 55.41 -2.93
CA SER A 482 26.41 54.31 -3.30
C SER A 482 25.98 54.44 -4.77
N GLU A 483 25.97 53.32 -5.49
CA GLU A 483 25.55 53.26 -6.88
C GLU A 483 24.01 53.24 -7.03
N ARG A 484 23.28 52.98 -5.94
CA ARG A 484 21.82 52.83 -5.89
C ARG A 484 21.28 53.44 -4.60
N PRO A 485 19.97 53.69 -4.48
CA PRO A 485 19.36 54.05 -3.20
C PRO A 485 19.70 53.01 -2.13
N ILE A 486 20.50 53.41 -1.13
CA ILE A 486 21.17 52.48 -0.22
C ILE A 486 20.21 51.56 0.53
N ARG A 487 19.06 52.11 0.94
CA ARG A 487 18.03 51.37 1.66
C ARG A 487 17.38 50.30 0.79
N GLU A 488 17.03 50.64 -0.45
CA GLU A 488 16.39 49.70 -1.38
C GLU A 488 17.36 48.56 -1.70
N TRP A 489 18.62 48.90 -1.98
CA TRP A 489 19.66 47.91 -2.28
C TRP A 489 19.92 46.96 -1.12
N LEU A 490 20.02 47.48 0.11
CA LEU A 490 20.13 46.65 1.31
C LEU A 490 18.93 45.73 1.52
N VAL A 491 17.71 46.24 1.32
CA VAL A 491 16.48 45.45 1.48
C VAL A 491 16.40 44.34 0.43
N GLU A 492 16.73 44.64 -0.83
CA GLU A 492 16.82 43.64 -1.89
C GLU A 492 17.84 42.55 -1.54
N ALA A 493 19.02 42.95 -1.07
CA ALA A 493 20.06 41.99 -0.69
C ALA A 493 19.73 41.14 0.51
N TYR A 494 19.14 41.74 1.53
CA TYR A 494 18.63 40.99 2.67
C TYR A 494 17.54 39.99 2.26
N LYS A 495 16.58 40.39 1.43
CA LYS A 495 15.52 39.49 0.93
C LYS A 495 16.09 38.33 0.13
N LYS A 496 17.05 38.60 -0.76
CA LYS A 496 17.66 37.56 -1.60
C LYS A 496 18.50 36.58 -0.78
N ILE A 497 19.23 37.06 0.23
CA ILE A 497 19.92 36.21 1.23
C ILE A 497 18.91 35.34 1.99
N TYR A 498 17.80 35.92 2.44
CA TYR A 498 16.76 35.20 3.17
C TYR A 498 16.12 34.10 2.31
N ASP A 499 15.71 34.42 1.08
CA ASP A 499 15.13 33.44 0.14
C ASP A 499 16.15 32.32 -0.16
N PHE A 500 17.44 32.64 -0.33
CA PHE A 500 18.49 31.63 -0.52
C PHE A 500 18.67 30.72 0.69
N ILE A 501 18.67 31.26 1.91
CA ILE A 501 18.73 30.45 3.14
C ILE A 501 17.52 29.53 3.21
N MET A 502 16.32 30.03 2.90
CA MET A 502 15.10 29.21 2.87
C MET A 502 15.21 28.08 1.84
N LEU A 503 15.71 28.38 0.63
CA LEU A 503 15.92 27.38 -0.42
C LEU A 503 16.82 26.26 0.11
N MET A 504 17.99 26.60 0.65
CA MET A 504 18.95 25.61 1.14
C MET A 504 18.39 24.80 2.33
N GLN A 505 17.61 25.42 3.21
CA GLN A 505 16.94 24.72 4.31
C GLN A 505 15.90 23.70 3.83
N LEU A 506 15.24 23.94 2.69
CA LEU A 506 14.35 22.94 2.08
C LEU A 506 15.10 21.70 1.66
N PHE A 507 16.41 21.75 1.40
CA PHE A 507 17.21 20.60 1.00
C PHE A 507 17.93 19.91 2.17
N ILE A 508 18.45 20.69 3.12
CA ILE A 508 19.28 20.19 4.25
C ILE A 508 18.45 19.50 5.34
N LYS A 509 17.16 19.82 5.51
CA LYS A 509 16.24 19.12 6.45
C LYS A 509 15.86 17.68 6.02
N LYS A 510 16.70 17.01 5.23
CA LYS A 510 16.48 15.63 4.75
C LYS A 510 16.89 14.56 5.78
N GLU A 511 17.29 14.94 7.01
CA GLU A 511 17.54 14.01 8.13
C GLU A 511 16.37 13.92 9.11
#